data_AF-A0AB33IYU1-F1
#
_entry.id   AF-A0AB33IYU1-F1
#
_cell.length_a   1.000
_cell.length_b   1.000
_cell.length_c   1.000
_cell.angle_alpha   90.00
_cell.angle_beta   90.00
_cell.angle_gamma   90.00
#
_symmetry.space_group_name_H-M   'P 1'
#
loop_
_entity.id
_entity.type
_entity.pdbx_description
1 polymer ?
#
loop_
_entity_poly.entity_id
_entity_poly.type
_entity_poly.pdbx_seq_one_letter_code
_entity_poly.pdbx_strand_id
1 'polypeptide(L)' 'MIDTTNMCSHLQKKLFADDGMYHHLWVAMQDDEDLTAVVRSRQLHIYRNDKKILVLAGKAAPKIIRDDRLCKLIRMI' A
#
# COMPACT_ATOMS: atom_id res chain seq x y z
N MET A 1 -3.57 -2.39 11.70
CA MET A 1 -4.67 -1.43 11.41
C MET A 1 -4.31 -0.58 10.21
N ILE A 2 -5.21 -0.50 9.21
CA ILE A 2 -5.01 0.25 7.96
C ILE A 2 -6.03 1.39 7.91
N ASP A 3 -5.56 2.64 8.03
CA ASP A 3 -6.39 3.84 7.93
C ASP A 3 -6.36 4.40 6.50
N THR A 4 -7.52 4.36 5.85
CA THR A 4 -7.71 4.80 4.46
C THR A 4 -8.58 6.06 4.34
N THR A 5 -8.99 6.67 5.45
CA THR A 5 -10.02 7.73 5.52
C THR A 5 -9.74 8.93 4.61
N ASN A 6 -8.46 9.27 4.38
CA ASN A 6 -8.04 10.42 3.57
C ASN A 6 -7.40 10.05 2.23
N MET A 7 -7.64 8.83 1.73
CA MET A 7 -7.07 8.35 0.47
C MET A 7 -7.65 9.10 -0.74
N CYS A 8 -6.81 9.51 -1.69
CA CYS A 8 -7.29 10.15 -2.92
C CYS A 8 -7.89 9.12 -3.89
N SER A 9 -8.85 9.54 -4.73
CA SER A 9 -9.58 8.65 -5.66
C SER A 9 -8.68 7.83 -6.59
N HIS A 10 -7.56 8.40 -7.06
CA HIS A 10 -6.58 7.67 -7.87
C HIS A 10 -5.99 6.47 -7.12
N LEU A 11 -5.64 6.66 -5.85
CA LEU A 11 -5.04 5.62 -5.03
C LEU A 11 -6.09 4.61 -4.58
N GLN A 12 -7.30 5.06 -4.26
CA GLN A 12 -8.44 4.18 -3.96
C GLN A 12 -8.73 3.25 -5.15
N LYS A 13 -8.84 3.79 -6.38
CA LYS A 13 -9.10 2.97 -7.58
C LYS A 13 -8.01 1.94 -7.82
N LYS A 14 -6.74 2.30 -7.61
CA LYS A 14 -5.62 1.36 -7.77
C LYS A 14 -5.61 0.24 -6.72
N LEU A 15 -6.04 0.52 -5.49
CA LEU A 15 -6.00 -0.44 -4.37
C LEU A 15 -7.27 -1.27 -4.23
N PHE A 16 -8.45 -0.69 -4.43
CA PHE A 16 -9.72 -1.32 -4.04
C PHE A 16 -10.48 -1.92 -5.22
N ALA A 17 -10.30 -1.42 -6.44
CA ALA A 17 -10.96 -2.02 -7.60
C ALA A 17 -10.34 -3.39 -7.88
N ASP A 18 -11.15 -4.39 -8.25
CA ASP A 18 -10.70 -5.76 -8.53
C ASP A 18 -9.68 -5.82 -9.69
N ASP A 19 -9.80 -4.90 -10.64
CA ASP A 19 -8.87 -4.68 -11.75
C ASP A 19 -7.76 -3.66 -11.44
N GLY A 20 -7.70 -3.22 -10.18
CA GLY A 20 -6.75 -2.22 -9.70
C GLY A 20 -5.32 -2.75 -9.69
N MET A 21 -4.38 -1.91 -10.14
CA MET A 21 -2.94 -2.23 -10.19
C MET A 21 -2.37 -2.76 -8.86
N TYR A 22 -2.93 -2.36 -7.71
CA TYR A 22 -2.48 -2.75 -6.38
C TYR A 22 -3.52 -3.58 -5.61
N HIS A 23 -4.52 -4.15 -6.30
CA HIS A 23 -5.58 -4.91 -5.64
C HIS A 23 -5.07 -6.13 -4.87
N HIS A 24 -4.16 -6.90 -5.48
CA HIS A 24 -3.52 -8.04 -4.82
C HIS A 24 -2.70 -7.65 -3.60
N LEU A 25 -2.09 -6.45 -3.62
CA LEU A 25 -1.39 -5.91 -2.46
C LEU A 25 -2.39 -5.58 -1.34
N TRP A 26 -3.53 -4.97 -1.69
CA TRP A 26 -4.61 -4.67 -0.73
C TRP A 26 -5.11 -5.93 -0.05
N VAL A 27 -5.43 -6.98 -0.82
CA VAL A 27 -5.87 -8.27 -0.26
C VAL A 27 -4.80 -8.86 0.68
N ALA A 28 -3.53 -8.90 0.25
CA ALA A 28 -2.45 -9.42 1.08
C ALA A 28 -2.22 -8.61 2.37
N MET A 29 -2.54 -7.31 2.37
CA MET A 29 -2.44 -6.47 3.56
C MET A 29 -3.55 -6.75 4.59
N GLN A 30 -4.71 -7.22 4.15
CA GLN A 30 -5.84 -7.51 5.04
C GLN A 30 -5.60 -8.77 5.89
N ASP A 31 -4.82 -9.72 5.37
CA ASP A 31 -4.49 -10.98 6.05
C ASP A 31 -3.22 -10.90 6.93
N ASP A 32 -2.57 -9.74 7.02
CA ASP A 32 -1.27 -9.55 7.68
C ASP A 32 -1.39 -8.59 8.87
N GLU A 33 -1.60 -9.14 10.06
CA GLU A 33 -1.83 -8.38 11.30
C GLU A 33 -0.64 -7.51 11.74
N ASP A 34 0.59 -7.86 11.31
CA ASP A 34 1.81 -7.10 11.61
C ASP A 34 1.90 -5.79 10.81
N LEU A 35 0.98 -5.57 9.87
CA LEU A 35 0.95 -4.38 9.04
C LEU A 35 0.09 -3.27 9.63
N THR A 36 0.63 -2.08 9.49
CA THR A 36 -0.14 -0.85 9.63
C THR A 36 0.04 0.02 8.41
N ALA A 37 -1.00 0.78 8.07
CA ALA A 37 -0.89 1.74 6.99
C ALA A 37 -1.68 3.01 7.29
N VAL A 38 -1.16 4.14 6.85
CA VAL A 38 -1.77 5.45 7.06
C VAL A 38 -1.60 6.31 5.82
N VAL A 39 -2.65 7.06 5.48
CA VAL A 39 -2.57 8.06 4.42
C VAL A 39 -1.97 9.35 4.95
N ARG A 40 -0.84 9.78 4.37
CA ARG A 40 -0.21 11.08 4.64
C ARG A 40 0.25 11.74 3.34
N SER A 41 -0.04 13.03 3.19
CA SER A 41 0.29 13.80 1.98
C SER A 41 -0.20 13.14 0.68
N ARG A 42 -1.42 12.57 0.71
CA ARG A 42 -2.06 11.83 -0.39
C ARG A 42 -1.32 10.55 -0.85
N GLN A 43 -0.43 10.04 -0.01
CA GLN A 43 0.29 8.77 -0.24
C GLN A 43 -0.09 7.80 0.87
N LEU A 44 -0.13 6.50 0.55
CA LEU A 44 -0.31 5.44 1.55
C LEU A 44 1.08 5.01 2.05
N HIS A 45 1.33 5.19 3.34
CA HIS A 45 2.56 4.77 4.00
C HIS A 45 2.28 3.45 4.69
N ILE A 46 3.04 2.41 4.35
CA ILE A 46 2.87 1.05 4.86
C ILE A 46 4.06 0.70 5.75
N TYR A 47 3.76 0.11 6.89
CA TYR A 47 4.70 -0.26 7.94
C TYR A 47 4.48 -1.71 8.31
N ARG A 48 5.57 -2.39 8.69
CA ARG A 48 5.56 -3.67 9.38
C ARG A 48 6.31 -3.49 10.69
N ASN A 49 5.74 -3.89 11.83
CA ASN A 49 6.39 -3.77 13.13
C ASN A 49 6.99 -2.36 13.36
N ASP A 50 6.17 -1.33 13.13
CA ASP A 50 6.50 0.11 13.23
C ASP A 50 7.60 0.63 12.27
N LYS A 51 8.10 -0.23 11.39
CA LYS A 51 9.13 0.11 10.41
C LYS A 51 8.49 0.37 9.05
N LYS A 52 8.70 1.56 8.50
CA LYS A 52 8.22 1.90 7.15
C LYS A 52 8.89 1.02 6.11
N ILE A 53 8.09 0.34 5.29
CA ILE A 53 8.58 -0.58 4.25
C ILE A 53 8.27 -0.09 2.84
N LEU A 54 7.14 0.60 2.65
CA LEU A 54 6.63 0.93 1.32
C LEU A 54 5.79 2.20 1.36
N VAL A 55 5.86 2.99 0.28
CA VAL A 55 4.98 4.13 0.05
C VAL A 55 4.34 4.03 -1.32
N LEU A 56 3.00 4.11 -1.38
CA LEU A 56 2.23 4.15 -2.62
C LEU A 56 1.72 5.57 -2.88
N ALA A 57 1.94 6.07 -4.08
CA ALA A 57 1.42 7.35 -4.55
C ALA A 57 0.34 7.13 -5.61
N GLY A 58 -0.64 8.04 -5.67
CA GLY A 58 -1.71 7.94 -6.67
C GLY A 58 -1.21 8.01 -8.11
N LYS A 59 -0.24 8.91 -8.40
CA LYS A 59 0.26 9.17 -9.77
C LYS A 59 1.74 8.80 -9.98
N ALA A 60 2.49 8.55 -8.92
CA ALA A 60 3.91 8.21 -9.02
C ALA A 60 4.15 6.71 -8.81
N ALA A 61 5.34 6.25 -9.20
CA ALA A 61 5.80 4.90 -8.93
C ALA A 61 5.83 4.61 -7.41
N PRO A 62 5.60 3.35 -7.01
CA PRO A 62 5.73 2.94 -5.61
C PRO A 62 7.19 3.09 -5.16
N LYS A 63 7.38 3.53 -3.91
CA LYS A 63 8.70 3.69 -3.32
C LYS A 63 8.94 2.63 -2.25
N ILE A 64 9.81 1.66 -2.55
CA ILE A 64 10.27 0.67 -1.58
C ILE A 64 11.29 1.36 -0.66
N ILE A 65 11.03 1.29 0.65
CA ILE A 65 11.89 1.87 1.69
C ILE A 65 12.77 0.77 2.30
N ARG A 66 12.21 -0.44 2.47
CA ARG A 66 12.88 -1.62 3.01
C ARG A 66 12.38 -2.87 2.30
N ASP A 67 13.24 -3.88 2.17
CA ASP A 67 12.84 -5.15 1.59
C ASP A 67 11.83 -5.84 2.51
N ASP A 68 10.73 -6.31 1.93
CA ASP A 68 9.62 -6.97 2.61
C ASP A 68 8.97 -7.97 1.65
N ARG A 69 8.25 -8.97 2.19
CA ARG A 69 7.48 -9.91 1.38
C ARG A 69 6.45 -9.20 0.48
N LEU A 70 5.88 -8.07 0.93
CA LEU A 70 4.99 -7.23 0.13
C LEU A 70 5.69 -6.62 -1.10
N CYS A 71 7.00 -6.39 -1.04
CA CYS A 71 7.74 -5.81 -2.17
C CYS A 71 7.76 -6.74 -3.39
N LYS A 72 7.63 -8.06 -3.18
CA LYS A 72 7.52 -9.03 -4.27
C LYS A 72 6.25 -8.82 -5.10
N LEU A 73 5.14 -8.49 -4.43
CA LEU A 73 3.85 -8.22 -5.08
C LEU A 73 3.88 -6.97 -5.95
N ILE A 74 4.77 -6.02 -5.67
CA ILE A 74 4.94 -4.82 -6.49
C ILE A 74 5.84 -5.05 -7.69
N ARG A 75 6.89 -5.87 -7.55
CA ARG A 75 7.81 -6.17 -8.66
C ARG A 75 7.16 -6.98 -9.78
N MET A 76 5.96 -7.54 -9.56
CA MET A 76 5.21 -8.33 -10.54
C MET A 76 4.25 -7.48 -11.39
N ILE A 77 4.24 -6.15 -11.20
CA ILE A 77 3.34 -5.19 -11.88
C ILE A 77 4.10 -4.32 -12.88
#